data_AF-A0A2E8HKW7-F1
#
_entry.id   AF-A0A2E8HKW7-F1
#
_cell.length_a   1.000
_cell.length_b   1.000
_cell.length_c   1.000
_cell.angle_alpha   90.00
_cell.angle_beta   90.00
_cell.angle_gamma   90.00
#
_symmetry.space_group_name_H-M   'P 1'
#
loop_
_entity.id
_entity.type
_entity.pdbx_description
1 polymer ?
#
loop_
_entity_poly.entity_id
_entity_poly.type
_entity_poly.pdbx_seq_one_letter_code
_entity_poly.pdbx_strand_id
1 'polypeptide(L)' 'MISNAIAAVEEDDVAITSQQAEQITGIPIRWWYEKARLGLIPASVTFRAGKYRRFWKRSLLRWLADGGAQLSA' A
#
# COMPACT_ATOMS: atom_id res chain seq x y z
N MET A 1 -28.24 -26.52 5.02
CA MET A 1 -27.87 -25.53 4.00
C MET A 1 -26.48 -25.04 4.33
N ILE A 2 -25.47 -25.55 3.62
CA ILE A 2 -24.08 -25.12 3.78
C ILE A 2 -23.91 -23.93 2.83
N SER A 3 -24.02 -22.73 3.38
CA SER A 3 -23.71 -21.47 2.71
C SER A 3 -22.95 -20.69 3.78
N ASN A 4 -21.63 -20.53 3.73
CA ASN A 4 -20.96 -19.69 2.76
C ASN A 4 -19.44 -20.00 2.85
N ALA A 5 -18.97 -21.05 2.18
CA ALA A 5 -17.61 -21.00 1.67
C ALA A 5 -17.67 -20.05 0.45
N ILE A 6 -16.70 -19.15 0.28
CA ILE A 6 -16.57 -18.12 -0.78
C ILE A 6 -16.95 -16.70 -0.30
N ALA A 7 -16.01 -16.04 0.36
CA ALA A 7 -15.79 -14.59 0.18
C ALA A 7 -14.36 -14.26 0.62
N ALA A 8 -13.51 -13.98 -0.36
CA ALA A 8 -12.09 -13.64 -0.21
C ALA A 8 -11.20 -14.79 0.26
N VAL A 9 -10.94 -15.74 -0.66
CA VAL A 9 -9.55 -16.13 -0.88
C VAL A 9 -8.79 -14.80 -0.99
N GLU A 10 -7.91 -14.54 -0.03
CA GLU A 10 -6.95 -13.44 -0.10
C GLU A 10 -6.33 -13.48 -1.50
N GLU A 11 -6.79 -12.61 -2.41
CA GLU A 11 -6.03 -12.37 -3.63
C GLU A 11 -4.64 -11.95 -3.16
N ASP A 12 -3.66 -12.84 -3.38
CA ASP A 12 -2.28 -12.76 -2.90
C ASP A 12 -1.75 -11.34 -3.07
N ASP A 13 -1.82 -10.54 -2.01
CA ASP A 13 -1.32 -9.18 -2.06
C ASP A 13 0.20 -9.27 -1.99
N VAL A 14 0.87 -8.85 -3.05
CA VAL A 14 2.32 -8.98 -3.15
C VAL A 14 2.98 -7.76 -2.52
N ALA A 15 3.91 -8.02 -1.60
CA ALA A 15 4.72 -6.98 -1.01
C ALA A 15 5.76 -6.43 -2.01
N ILE A 16 5.69 -5.13 -2.28
CA ILE A 16 6.64 -4.40 -3.14
C ILE A 16 7.51 -3.42 -2.34
N THR A 17 8.67 -3.07 -2.89
CA THR A 17 9.57 -2.04 -2.33
C THR A 17 9.01 -0.63 -2.55
N SER A 18 9.53 0.36 -1.82
CA SER A 18 9.29 1.78 -2.14
C SER A 18 9.75 2.14 -3.55
N GLN A 19 10.84 1.53 -4.07
CA GLN A 19 11.31 1.74 -5.44
C GLN A 19 10.30 1.24 -6.47
N GLN A 20 9.76 0.04 -6.27
CA GLN A 20 8.71 -0.50 -7.14
C GLN A 20 7.44 0.33 -7.05
N ALA A 21 7.07 0.82 -5.86
CA ALA A 21 5.93 1.71 -5.68
C ALA A 21 6.10 3.01 -6.49
N GLU A 22 7.27 3.63 -6.47
CA GLU A 22 7.59 4.81 -7.29
C GLU A 22 7.47 4.51 -8.79
N GLN A 23 8.02 3.38 -9.25
CA GLN A 23 7.91 2.97 -10.66
C GLN A 23 6.45 2.76 -11.12
N ILE A 24 5.61 2.23 -10.24
CA ILE A 24 4.20 1.93 -10.55
C ILE A 24 3.33 3.19 -10.49
N THR A 25 3.56 4.05 -9.50
CA THR A 25 2.65 5.15 -9.15
C THR A 25 3.14 6.52 -9.62
N GLY A 26 4.43 6.65 -9.97
CA GLY A 26 5.08 7.93 -10.22
C GLY A 26 5.33 8.78 -8.96
N ILE A 27 4.91 8.33 -7.77
CA ILE A 27 5.07 9.06 -6.52
C ILE A 27 6.50 8.82 -5.98
N PRO A 28 7.27 9.88 -5.70
CA PRO A 28 8.67 9.75 -5.29
C PRO A 28 8.88 8.91 -4.03
N ILE A 29 9.97 8.12 -3.99
CA ILE A 29 10.36 7.32 -2.80
C ILE A 29 10.37 8.15 -1.51
N ARG A 30 10.88 9.39 -1.59
CA ARG A 30 10.98 10.28 -0.43
C ARG A 30 9.61 10.59 0.18
N TRP A 31 8.61 10.79 -0.67
CA TRP A 31 7.24 11.06 -0.25
C TRP A 31 6.68 9.87 0.54
N TRP A 32 6.88 8.64 0.05
CA TRP A 32 6.46 7.43 0.74
C TRP A 32 7.05 7.30 2.15
N TYR A 33 8.35 7.54 2.29
CA TYR A 33 9.01 7.50 3.59
C TYR A 33 8.52 8.59 4.54
N GLU A 34 8.31 9.80 4.03
CA GLU A 34 7.81 10.92 4.82
C GLU A 34 6.40 10.63 5.35
N LYS A 35 5.47 10.25 4.48
CA LYS A 35 4.09 9.95 4.87
C LYS A 35 4.00 8.73 5.79
N ALA A 36 4.79 7.70 5.54
CA ALA A 36 4.87 6.53 6.43
C ALA A 36 5.48 6.87 7.81
N ARG A 37 6.40 7.86 7.88
CA ARG A 37 6.96 8.35 9.14
C ARG A 37 5.95 9.18 9.93
N LEU A 38 5.12 9.96 9.23
CA LEU A 38 4.05 10.76 9.81
C LEU A 38 2.80 9.94 10.18
N GLY A 39 2.77 8.63 9.89
CA GLY A 39 1.62 7.77 10.18
C GLY A 39 0.42 8.03 9.25
N LEU A 40 0.64 8.69 8.11
CA LEU A 40 -0.42 9.06 7.16
C LEU A 40 -0.76 7.94 6.17
N ILE A 41 -0.01 6.83 6.19
CA ILE A 41 -0.30 5.64 5.40
C ILE A 41 -0.85 4.57 6.34
N PRO A 42 -2.04 4.01 6.05
CA PRO A 42 -2.64 2.95 6.87
C PRO A 42 -1.72 1.73 6.99
N ALA A 43 -1.76 1.06 8.15
CA ALA A 43 -1.00 -0.17 8.38
C ALA A 43 -1.45 -1.34 7.48
N SER A 44 -2.68 -1.30 6.95
CA SER A 44 -3.18 -2.24 5.94
C SER A 44 -2.50 -2.07 4.57
N VAL A 45 -1.85 -0.93 4.32
CA VAL A 45 -1.19 -0.61 3.04
C VAL A 45 0.33 -0.77 3.15
N THR A 46 0.91 -0.48 4.31
CA THR A 46 2.37 -0.51 4.50
C THR A 46 2.78 -1.16 5.82
N PHE A 47 3.94 -1.82 5.77
CA PHE A 47 4.58 -2.40 6.94
C PHE A 47 6.09 -2.10 6.95
N ARG A 48 6.70 -2.27 8.13
CA ARG A 48 8.14 -2.09 8.31
C ARG A 48 8.86 -3.40 8.01
N ALA A 49 9.91 -3.34 7.19
CA ALA A 49 10.81 -4.45 6.89
C ALA A 49 12.25 -4.03 7.22
N GLY A 50 12.62 -4.17 8.49
CA GLY A 50 13.89 -3.70 9.03
C GLY A 50 14.01 -2.17 8.97
N LYS A 51 15.03 -1.66 8.27
CA LYS A 51 15.22 -0.22 8.03
C LYS A 51 14.25 0.34 6.97
N TYR A 52 13.69 -0.53 6.13
CA TYR A 52 12.91 -0.12 4.96
C TYR A 52 11.40 -0.25 5.20
N ARG A 53 10.62 0.33 4.29
CA ARG A 53 9.16 0.15 4.20
C ARG A 53 8.84 -0.75 3.01
N ARG A 54 7.79 -1.54 3.15
CA ARG A 54 7.18 -2.34 2.08
C ARG A 54 5.71 -1.98 1.97
N PHE A 55 5.15 -2.22 0.80
CA PHE A 55 3.77 -1.90 0.48
C PHE A 55 3.09 -3.13 -0.07
N TRP A 56 1.86 -3.38 0.39
CA TRP A 56 0.97 -4.34 -0.22
C TRP A 56 0.48 -3.73 -1.54
N LYS A 57 0.91 -4.27 -2.68
CA LYS A 57 0.70 -3.65 -4.00
C LYS A 57 -0.77 -3.37 -4.28
N ARG A 58 -1.65 -4.34 -4.07
CA ARG A 58 -3.09 -4.19 -4.36
C ARG A 58 -3.72 -3.20 -3.39
N SER A 59 -3.43 -3.33 -2.10
CA SER A 59 -3.91 -2.41 -1.07
C SER A 59 -3.44 -0.98 -1.31
N LEU A 60 -2.20 -0.79 -1.76
CA LEU A 60 -1.65 0.51 -2.14
C LEU A 60 -2.42 1.13 -3.30
N LEU A 61 -2.61 0.39 -4.40
CA LEU A 61 -3.31 0.90 -5.58
C LEU A 61 -4.77 1.23 -5.26
N ARG A 62 -5.44 0.42 -4.44
CA ARG A 62 -6.80 0.69 -3.98
C ARG A 62 -6.87 1.95 -3.12
N TRP A 63 -5.99 2.06 -2.13
CA TRP A 63 -5.92 3.26 -1.27
C TRP A 63 -5.65 4.53 -2.07
N LEU A 64 -4.83 4.45 -3.13
CA LEU A 64 -4.60 5.57 -4.05
C LEU A 64 -5.85 5.92 -4.87
N ALA A 65 -6.56 4.93 -5.39
CA ALA A 65 -7.82 5.13 -6.11
C ALA A 65 -8.89 5.78 -5.23
N ASP A 66 -8.88 5.47 -3.93
CA ASP A 66 -9.75 6.06 -2.92
C ASP A 66 -9.29 7.46 -2.44
N GLY A 67 -8.22 8.03 -3.04
CA GLY A 67 -7.73 9.38 -2.74
C GLY A 67 -6.65 9.48 -1.65
N GLY A 68 -6.09 8.36 -1.22
CA GLY A 68 -5.16 8.28 -0.08
C GLY A 68 -3.86 9.09 -0.22
N ALA A 69 -3.40 9.33 -1.44
CA ALA A 69 -2.22 10.17 -1.72
C ALA A 69 -2.56 11.43 -2.50
N GLN A 70 -3.61 12.16 -2.11
CA GLN A 70 -3.76 13.53 -2.60
C GLN A 70 -2.47 14.31 -2.31
N LEU A 71 -1.68 14.49 -3.38
CA LEU A 71 -0.60 15.46 -3.43
C LEU A 71 -1.32 16.80 -3.25
N SER A 72 -1.17 17.42 -2.09
CA SER A 72 -1.59 18.80 -1.89
C SER A 72 -0.94 19.62 -2.99
N ALA A 73 -1.78 20.14 -3.89
CA ALA A 73 -1.39 21.04 -4.97
C ALA A 73 -0.74 22.31 -4.43
#